data_AF-A0A8B5WT64-F1
#
_entry.id   AF-A0A8B5WT64-F1
#
_cell.length_a   1.000
_cell.length_b   1.000
_cell.length_c   1.000
_cell.angle_alpha   90.00
_cell.angle_beta   90.00
_cell.angle_gamma   90.00
#
_symmetry.space_group_name_H-M   'P 1'
#
loop_
_entity.id
_entity.type
_entity.pdbx_description
1 polymer ?
#
loop_
_entity_poly.entity_id
_entity_poly.type
_entity_poly.pdbx_seq_one_letter_code
_entity_poly.pdbx_strand_id
1 'polypeptide(L)'
;MNFLESRRLLVSTLSPVHVGCGEDYDPTRYVIEDDTLYEFEPGAALAALTDQDRDQLLKIVSSPANDRMLQQVQAFFYHRRQSLIPTASRRVPVGPKLVGF
;
A
#
# COMPACT_ATOMS: atom_id res chain seq x y z
N MET A 1 -45.34 8.30 -26.08
CA MET A 1 -44.09 7.55 -25.85
C MET A 1 -43.18 8.43 -25.02
N ASN A 2 -42.68 7.94 -23.89
CA ASN A 2 -41.71 8.69 -23.11
C ASN A 2 -40.33 8.50 -23.73
N PHE A 3 -39.65 9.62 -24.00
CA PHE A 3 -38.33 9.63 -24.64
C PHE A 3 -37.24 9.01 -23.74
N LEU A 4 -37.42 9.05 -22.42
CA LEU A 4 -36.51 8.43 -21.45
C LEU A 4 -37.30 7.62 -20.43
N GLU A 5 -36.82 6.40 -20.16
CA GLU A 5 -37.30 5.54 -19.08
C GLU A 5 -36.15 5.26 -18.11
N SER A 6 -36.39 5.48 -16.83
CA SER A 6 -35.46 5.14 -15.75
C SER A 6 -35.91 3.85 -15.06
N ARG A 7 -34.95 2.97 -14.74
CA ARG A 7 -35.20 1.74 -13.99
C ARG A 7 -34.18 1.60 -12.86
N ARG A 8 -34.61 1.01 -11.76
CA ARG A 8 -33.73 0.63 -10.65
C ARG A 8 -33.13 -0.74 -10.94
N LEU A 9 -31.80 -0.82 -10.95
CA LEU A 9 -31.06 -2.08 -11.02
C LEU A 9 -30.56 -2.45 -9.63
N LEU A 10 -30.75 -3.71 -9.25
CA LEU A 10 -30.16 -4.31 -8.06
C LEU A 10 -29.06 -5.26 -8.56
N VAL A 11 -27.85 -5.06 -8.08
CA VAL A 11 -26.67 -5.84 -8.49
C VAL A 11 -26.17 -6.61 -7.28
N SER A 12 -26.01 -7.93 -7.44
CA SER A 12 -25.37 -8.80 -6.45
C SER A 12 -24.14 -9.43 -7.08
N THR A 13 -22.99 -9.27 -6.44
CA THR A 13 -21.73 -9.83 -6.92
C THR A 13 -21.58 -11.27 -6.43
N LEU A 14 -21.30 -12.20 -7.33
CA LEU A 14 -21.02 -13.62 -7.01
C LEU A 14 -19.52 -13.95 -7.08
N SER A 15 -18.70 -12.95 -7.40
CA SER A 15 -17.25 -12.99 -7.47
C SER A 15 -16.69 -11.61 -7.08
N PRO A 16 -15.38 -11.49 -6.80
CA PRO A 16 -14.74 -10.20 -6.61
C PRO A 16 -14.94 -9.30 -7.84
N VAL A 17 -15.35 -8.05 -7.60
CA VAL A 17 -15.52 -7.02 -8.64
C VAL A 17 -14.57 -5.87 -8.33
N HIS A 18 -13.76 -5.49 -9.31
CA HIS A 18 -12.91 -4.31 -9.25
C HIS A 18 -13.45 -3.23 -10.20
N VAL A 19 -13.70 -2.04 -9.65
CA VAL A 19 -13.96 -0.83 -10.43
C VAL A 19 -12.77 0.08 -10.20
N GLY A 20 -11.97 0.29 -11.25
CA GLY A 20 -10.71 1.02 -11.14
C GLY A 20 -10.90 2.50 -10.86
N CYS A 21 -10.00 3.06 -10.05
CA CYS A 21 -9.84 4.50 -9.84
C CYS A 21 -8.66 5.10 -10.63
N GLY A 22 -7.86 4.26 -11.29
CA GLY A 22 -6.67 4.68 -12.03
C GLY A 22 -5.41 4.85 -11.17
N GLU A 23 -5.44 4.40 -9.92
CA GLU A 23 -4.32 4.45 -8.98
C GLU A 23 -3.94 3.02 -8.53
N ASP A 24 -2.65 2.81 -8.26
CA ASP A 24 -2.08 1.55 -7.79
C ASP A 24 -1.50 1.69 -6.38
N TYR A 25 -1.44 0.57 -5.65
CA TYR A 25 -0.66 0.50 -4.42
C TYR A 25 0.84 0.41 -4.74
N ASP A 26 1.58 1.48 -4.49
CA ASP A 26 3.04 1.49 -4.64
C ASP A 26 3.70 0.66 -3.52
N PRO A 27 4.55 -0.34 -3.83
CA PRO A 27 5.24 -1.17 -2.84
C PRO A 27 6.09 -0.39 -1.82
N THR A 28 6.40 0.87 -2.09
CA THR A 28 7.13 1.77 -1.18
C THR A 28 6.22 2.58 -0.25
N ARG A 29 4.90 2.45 -0.39
CA ARG A 29 3.87 3.19 0.35
C ARG A 29 3.01 2.32 1.27
N TYR A 30 3.33 1.05 1.42
CA TYR A 30 2.62 0.19 2.35
C TYR A 30 3.51 -0.86 3.01
N VAL A 31 3.03 -1.41 4.11
CA VAL A 31 3.55 -2.63 4.72
C VAL A 31 2.39 -3.61 4.96
N ILE A 32 2.68 -4.90 4.94
CA ILE A 32 1.70 -5.95 5.27
C ILE A 32 2.10 -6.60 6.60
N GLU A 33 1.19 -6.62 7.56
CA GLU A 33 1.31 -7.32 8.85
C GLU A 33 -0.05 -7.91 9.23
N ASP A 34 -0.06 -9.17 9.71
CA ASP A 34 -1.26 -9.90 10.16
C ASP A 34 -2.50 -9.72 9.27
N ASP A 35 -2.36 -10.17 8.01
CA ASP A 35 -3.42 -10.15 6.98
C ASP A 35 -4.03 -8.77 6.69
N THR A 36 -3.28 -7.70 7.00
CA THR A 36 -3.68 -6.33 6.70
C THR A 36 -2.57 -5.59 5.96
N LEU A 37 -2.94 -4.91 4.87
CA LEU A 37 -2.12 -3.91 4.20
C LEU A 37 -2.36 -2.55 4.86
N TYR A 38 -1.26 -1.93 5.29
CA TYR A 38 -1.22 -0.61 5.90
C TYR A 38 -0.56 0.35 4.92
N GLU A 39 -1.37 1.12 4.21
CA GLU A 39 -0.91 2.17 3.30
C GLU A 39 -0.66 3.45 4.10
N PHE A 40 0.46 4.12 3.82
CA PHE A 40 0.83 5.37 4.47
C PHE A 40 1.15 6.46 3.44
N GLU A 41 0.83 7.70 3.83
CA GLU A 41 1.26 8.88 3.08
C GLU A 41 2.76 9.13 3.30
N PRO A 42 3.55 9.42 2.25
CA PRO A 42 5.00 9.61 2.36
C PRO A 42 5.41 10.61 3.44
N GLY A 43 4.67 11.72 3.59
CA GLY A 43 4.95 12.72 4.62
C GLY A 43 4.74 12.21 6.04
N ALA A 44 3.67 11.44 6.28
CA ALA A 44 3.38 10.85 7.59
C ALA A 44 4.38 9.73 7.92
N ALA A 45 4.77 8.93 6.93
CA ALA A 45 5.82 7.92 7.07
C ALA A 45 7.16 8.55 7.43
N LEU A 46 7.59 9.59 6.69
CA LEU A 46 8.82 10.33 6.99
C LEU A 46 8.79 10.93 8.41
N ALA A 47 7.66 11.48 8.85
CA ALA A 47 7.51 12.03 10.20
C ALA A 47 7.71 10.98 11.30
N ALA A 48 7.33 9.72 11.05
CA ALA A 48 7.53 8.60 11.98
C ALA A 48 8.96 8.04 12.00
N LEU A 49 9.79 8.40 11.01
CA LEU A 49 11.20 7.99 10.94
C LEU A 49 12.08 8.89 11.80
N THR A 50 13.04 8.28 12.49
CA THR A 50 14.11 8.99 13.19
C THR A 50 15.08 9.66 12.19
N ASP A 51 15.91 10.59 12.65
CA ASP A 51 16.92 11.23 11.79
C ASP A 51 17.89 10.20 11.19
N GLN A 52 18.30 9.20 11.97
CA GLN A 52 19.15 8.10 11.49
C GLN A 52 18.44 7.25 10.42
N ASP A 53 17.15 7.01 10.57
CA ASP A 53 16.35 6.28 9.57
C ASP A 53 16.25 7.06 8.26
N ARG A 54 16.08 8.38 8.35
CA ARG A 54 16.03 9.27 7.18
C ARG A 54 17.37 9.26 6.45
N ASP A 55 18.49 9.34 7.16
CA ASP A 55 19.83 9.23 6.59
C ASP A 55 20.07 7.86 5.92
N GLN A 56 19.61 6.77 6.54
CA GLN A 56 19.70 5.44 5.95
C GLN A 56 18.85 5.32 4.69
N LEU A 57 17.61 5.81 4.72
CA LEU A 57 16.73 5.81 3.55
C LEU A 57 17.34 6.63 2.41
N LEU A 58 17.88 7.82 2.71
CA LEU A 58 18.55 8.67 1.74
C LEU A 58 19.72 7.96 1.06
N LYS A 59 20.54 7.21 1.82
CA LYS A 59 21.64 6.40 1.26
C LYS A 59 21.14 5.32 0.30
N ILE A 60 20.02 4.66 0.63
CA ILE A 60 19.43 3.63 -0.23
C ILE A 60 18.95 4.26 -1.54
N VAL A 61 18.12 5.30 -1.49
CA VAL A 61 17.50 5.91 -2.68
C VAL A 61 18.48 6.72 -3.53
N SER A 62 19.64 7.09 -2.98
CA SER A 62 20.73 7.74 -3.74
C SER A 62 21.54 6.75 -4.59
N SER A 63 21.30 5.44 -4.44
CA SER A 63 21.92 4.41 -5.28
C SER A 63 21.22 4.32 -6.65
N PRO A 64 21.87 3.79 -7.70
CA PRO A 64 21.23 3.62 -9.01
C PRO A 64 19.90 2.88 -8.92
N ALA A 65 18.87 3.42 -9.58
CA ALA A 65 17.54 2.84 -9.60
C ALA A 65 17.57 1.46 -10.30
N ASN A 66 17.38 0.41 -9.51
CA ASN A 66 17.29 -0.98 -9.95
C ASN A 66 16.47 -1.81 -8.95
N ASP A 67 16.17 -3.05 -9.31
CA ASP A 67 15.37 -3.97 -8.48
C ASP A 67 15.96 -4.18 -7.09
N ARG A 68 17.30 -4.17 -6.97
CA ARG A 68 17.99 -4.30 -5.69
C ARG A 68 17.73 -3.09 -4.79
N MET A 69 17.78 -1.88 -5.33
CA MET A 69 17.46 -0.65 -4.59
C MET A 69 16.00 -0.69 -4.13
N LEU A 70 15.07 -1.08 -5.01
CA LEU A 70 13.66 -1.22 -4.66
C LEU A 70 13.43 -2.23 -3.52
N GLN A 71 14.08 -3.40 -3.57
CA GLN A 71 14.04 -4.40 -2.50
C GLN A 71 14.61 -3.85 -1.18
N GLN A 72 15.67 -3.05 -1.23
CA GLN A 72 16.24 -2.40 -0.04
C GLN A 72 15.28 -1.38 0.58
N VAL A 73 14.57 -0.59 -0.25
CA VAL A 73 13.53 0.33 0.23
C VAL A 73 12.37 -0.43 0.88
N GLN A 74 11.88 -1.49 0.24
CA GLN A 74 10.81 -2.33 0.81
C GLN A 74 11.23 -2.96 2.15
N ALA A 75 12.44 -3.54 2.20
CA ALA A 75 12.98 -4.10 3.44
C ALA A 75 13.12 -3.04 4.53
N PHE A 76 13.57 -1.83 4.18
CA PHE A 76 13.69 -0.70 5.10
C PHE A 76 12.37 -0.39 5.79
N PHE A 77 11.27 -0.23 5.03
CA PHE A 77 9.95 0.05 5.58
C PHE A 77 9.39 -1.15 6.35
N TYR A 78 9.58 -2.37 5.84
CA TYR A 78 9.13 -3.59 6.52
C TYR A 78 9.76 -3.78 7.91
N HIS A 79 11.06 -3.50 8.06
CA HIS A 79 11.74 -3.59 9.36
C HIS A 79 11.29 -2.52 10.35
N ARG A 80 10.63 -1.45 9.87
CA ARG A 80 10.11 -0.34 10.67
C ARG A 80 8.59 -0.32 10.74
N ARG A 81 7.92 -1.36 10.26
CA ARG A 81 6.45 -1.42 10.16
C ARG A 81 5.73 -1.07 11.47
N GLN A 82 6.28 -1.45 12.62
CA GLN A 82 5.68 -1.14 13.93
C GLN A 82 5.55 0.37 14.21
N SER A 83 6.48 1.21 13.73
CA SER A 83 6.35 2.67 13.85
C SER A 83 5.51 3.30 12.73
N LEU A 84 5.34 2.60 11.61
CA LEU A 84 4.60 3.07 10.43
C LEU A 84 3.11 2.71 10.45
N ILE A 85 2.73 1.57 11.04
CA ILE A 85 1.33 1.11 11.13
C ILE A 85 0.40 2.15 11.80
N PRO A 86 0.82 2.86 12.86
CA PRO A 86 0.01 3.93 13.43
C PRO A 86 -0.28 5.10 12.47
N THR A 87 0.60 5.34 11.48
CA THR A 87 0.46 6.45 10.52
C THR A 87 -0.32 6.09 9.26
N ALA A 88 -0.80 4.85 9.16
CA ALA A 88 -1.51 4.37 7.99
C ALA A 88 -2.78 5.21 7.69
N SER A 89 -2.86 5.75 6.47
CA SER A 89 -4.02 6.46 5.94
C SER A 89 -5.14 5.49 5.56
N ARG A 90 -4.78 4.27 5.15
CA ARG A 90 -5.72 3.22 4.77
C ARG A 90 -5.28 1.87 5.31
N ARG A 91 -6.25 1.08 5.76
CA ARG A 91 -6.08 -0.31 6.21
C ARG A 91 -6.96 -1.19 5.36
N VAL A 92 -6.36 -2.14 4.65
CA VAL A 92 -7.06 -3.02 3.71
C VAL A 92 -6.82 -4.47 4.13
N PRO A 93 -7.87 -5.25 4.43
CA PRO A 93 -7.72 -6.68 4.65
C PRO A 93 -7.15 -7.33 3.39
N VAL A 94 -6.13 -8.17 3.57
CA VAL A 94 -5.56 -8.98 2.50
C VAL A 94 -5.81 -10.46 2.79
N GLY A 95 -5.61 -11.30 1.78
CA GLY A 95 -5.66 -12.74 1.99
C GLY A 95 -4.57 -13.20 2.96
N PRO A 96 -4.76 -14.38 3.59
CA PRO A 96 -3.76 -14.94 4.48
C PRO A 96 -2.42 -15.09 3.77
N LYS A 97 -1.33 -14.86 4.51
CA LYS A 97 0.03 -15.06 3.98
C LYS A 97 0.14 -16.47 3.37
N LEU A 98 0.45 -16.53 2.08
CA LEU A 98 0.69 -17.80 1.40
C LEU A 98 1.96 -18.44 1.98
N VAL A 99 1.81 -19.58 2.65
CA VAL A 99 2.92 -20.35 3.21
C VAL A 99 3.37 -21.37 2.16
N GLY A 100 4.42 -21.03 1.41
CA GLY A 100 5.12 -21.97 0.52
C GLY A 100 5.17 -21.56 -0.95
N PHE A 101 6.40 -21.28 -1.41
CA PHE A 101 6.92 -21.60 -2.74
C PHE A 101 8.40 -21.95 -2.58
#